data_AF-A0A1M5MHB6-F1
#
_entry.id   AF-A0A1M5MHB6-F1
#
_cell.length_a   1.000
_cell.length_b   1.000
_cell.length_c   1.000
_cell.angle_alpha   90.00
_cell.angle_beta   90.00
_cell.angle_gamma   90.00
#
_symmetry.space_group_name_H-M   'P 1'
#
loop_
_entity.id
_entity.type
_entity.pdbx_description
1 polymer ?
#
loop_
_entity_poly.entity_id
_entity_poly.type
_entity_poly.pdbx_seq_one_letter_code
_entity_poly.pdbx_strand_id
1 'polypeptide(L)' 'MYHEYWNGWGWVLWIGFWFLLISSFGHWGYSYRSNRRYFAQTQKTALDILNERYARGDIEQAEFSRIKKEIASK' A
#
# COMPACT_ATOMS: atom_id res chain seq x y z
N MET A 1 -6.81 -44.14 37.27
CA MET A 1 -7.64 -43.19 36.50
C MET A 1 -7.16 -41.78 36.81
N TYR A 2 -6.07 -41.31 36.18
CA TYR A 2 -5.51 -39.96 36.41
C TYR A 2 -4.85 -39.40 35.12
N HIS A 3 -5.43 -39.69 33.95
CA HIS A 3 -4.82 -39.32 32.66
C HIS A 3 -5.56 -38.23 31.88
N GLU A 4 -6.59 -37.60 32.46
CA GLU A 4 -7.39 -36.60 31.73
C GLU A 4 -7.02 -35.15 32.03
N TYR A 5 -6.35 -34.87 33.15
CA TYR A 5 -6.03 -33.50 33.55
C TYR A 5 -4.81 -32.89 32.86
N TRP A 6 -3.96 -33.69 32.22
CA TRP A 6 -2.78 -33.18 31.50
C TRP A 6 -3.13 -32.71 30.07
N ASN A 7 -4.18 -33.26 29.48
CA ASN A 7 -4.64 -32.87 28.13
C ASN A 7 -5.47 -31.57 28.15
N GLY A 8 -5.93 -31.14 29.32
CA GLY A 8 -6.67 -29.90 29.55
C GLY A 8 -5.82 -28.62 29.43
N TRP A 9 -4.51 -28.69 29.65
CA TRP A 9 -3.67 -27.49 29.58
C TRP A 9 -3.16 -27.23 28.16
N GLY A 10 -2.96 -28.29 27.37
CA GLY A 10 -2.56 -28.19 25.97
C GLY A 10 -3.59 -27.45 25.11
N TRP A 11 -4.89 -27.73 25.27
CA TRP A 11 -5.93 -27.08 24.46
C TRP A 11 -6.10 -25.59 24.81
N VAL A 12 -5.95 -25.22 26.08
CA VAL A 12 -6.02 -23.81 26.51
C VAL A 12 -4.86 -23.01 25.94
N LEU A 13 -3.64 -23.54 26.02
CA LEU A 13 -2.47 -22.91 25.40
C LEU A 13 -2.59 -22.86 23.87
N TRP A 14 -3.18 -23.89 23.25
CA TRP A 14 -3.44 -23.93 21.81
C TRP A 14 -4.41 -22.82 21.38
N ILE A 15 -5.54 -22.65 22.07
CA ILE A 15 -6.51 -21.59 21.78
C ILE A 15 -5.90 -20.21 22.04
N GLY A 16 -5.15 -20.04 23.14
CA GLY A 16 -4.45 -18.79 23.43
C GLY A 16 -3.45 -18.41 22.35
N PHE A 17 -2.71 -19.40 21.82
CA PHE A 17 -1.77 -19.20 20.71
C PHE A 17 -2.48 -18.72 19.42
N TRP A 18 -3.58 -19.37 19.02
CA TRP A 18 -4.37 -18.94 17.87
C TRP A 18 -4.97 -17.55 18.06
N PHE A 19 -5.44 -17.22 19.26
CA PHE A 19 -5.97 -15.89 19.59
C PHE A 19 -4.91 -14.80 19.46
N LEU A 20 -3.69 -15.03 19.98
CA LEU A 20 -2.56 -14.12 19.84
C LEU A 20 -2.13 -13.95 18.37
N LEU A 21 -2.13 -15.04 17.60
CA LEU A 21 -1.76 -15.02 16.19
C LEU A 21 -2.73 -14.15 15.37
N ILE A 22 -4.04 -14.34 15.55
CA ILE A 22 -5.06 -13.53 14.86
C ILE A 22 -5.01 -12.06 15.31
N SER A 23 -4.83 -11.80 16.60
CA SER A 23 -4.69 -10.44 17.15
C SER A 23 -3.48 -9.70 16.56
N SER A 24 -2.33 -10.38 16.45
CA SER A 24 -1.11 -9.83 15.85
C SER A 24 -1.29 -9.52 14.36
N PHE A 25 -1.97 -10.40 13.60
CA PHE A 25 -2.25 -10.18 12.18
C PHE A 25 -3.29 -9.06 11.94
N GLY A 26 -4.27 -8.91 12.83
CA GLY A 26 -5.29 -7.86 12.75
C GLY A 26 -4.69 -6.45 12.77
N HIS A 27 -3.62 -6.24 13.52
CA HIS A 27 -2.90 -4.95 13.57
C HIS A 27 -1.99 -4.71 12.36
N TRP A 28 -1.48 -5.77 11.72
CA TRP A 28 -0.49 -5.62 10.65
C TRP A 28 -1.13 -5.36 9.26
N GLY A 29 -2.36 -5.84 9.05
CA GLY A 29 -3.08 -5.67 7.78
C GLY A 29 -3.40 -4.21 7.41
N TYR A 30 -3.52 -3.32 8.41
CA TYR A 30 -3.84 -1.91 8.17
C TYR A 30 -2.62 -1.08 7.74
N SER A 31 -1.44 -1.40 8.27
CA SER A 31 -0.21 -0.64 8.00
C SER A 31 0.42 -0.98 6.64
N TYR A 32 0.17 -2.18 6.11
CA TYR A 32 0.74 -2.56 4.81
C TYR A 32 -0.02 -1.98 3.61
N ARG A 33 -1.29 -1.57 3.77
CA ARG A 33 -2.08 -0.96 2.69
C ARG A 33 -1.96 0.57 2.63
N SER A 34 -1.61 1.22 3.74
CA SER A 34 -1.33 2.67 3.77
C SER A 34 0.06 2.98 3.20
N ASN A 35 1.05 2.11 3.36
CA ASN A 35 2.41 2.39 2.88
C ASN A 35 2.57 2.24 1.35
N ARG A 36 1.64 1.58 0.64
CA ARG A 36 1.65 1.55 -0.83
C ARG A 36 1.10 2.83 -1.48
N ARG A 37 0.34 3.66 -0.75
CA ARG A 37 -0.11 4.96 -1.27
C ARG A 37 0.98 6.03 -1.19
N TYR A 38 1.88 5.94 -0.22
CA TYR A 38 3.03 6.87 -0.13
C TYR A 38 4.11 6.61 -1.18
N PHE A 39 4.27 5.37 -1.67
CA PHE A 39 5.17 5.09 -2.79
C PHE A 39 4.55 5.32 -4.18
N ALA A 40 3.22 5.36 -4.29
CA ALA A 40 2.53 5.69 -5.54
C ALA A 40 2.51 7.21 -5.83
N GLN A 41 2.86 8.05 -4.86
CA GLN A 41 2.83 9.51 -5.00
C GLN A 41 4.15 10.11 -5.50
N THR A 42 5.23 9.33 -5.60
CA THR A 42 6.59 9.90 -5.73
C THR A 42 7.20 9.78 -7.13
N GLN A 43 6.53 9.16 -8.11
CA GLN A 43 6.99 9.18 -9.50
C GLN A 43 5.92 9.72 -10.44
N LYS A 44 5.44 10.94 -10.18
CA LYS A 44 4.82 11.72 -11.25
C LYS A 44 5.88 11.96 -12.32
N THR A 45 5.77 11.27 -13.46
CA THR A 45 6.65 11.47 -14.60
C THR A 45 6.51 12.91 -15.11
N ALA A 46 7.52 13.43 -15.80
CA ALA A 46 7.44 14.76 -16.43
C ALA A 46 6.17 14.94 -17.31
N LEU A 47 5.71 13.85 -17.95
CA LEU A 47 4.45 13.82 -18.70
C LEU A 47 3.20 14.02 -17.83
N ASP A 48 3.18 13.47 -16.62
CA ASP A 48 2.04 13.56 -15.71
C ASP A 48 1.86 14.99 -15.20
N ILE A 49 2.99 15.65 -14.86
CA ILE A 49 3.03 17.07 -14.48
C ILE A 49 2.60 17.96 -15.66
N LEU A 50 3.04 17.63 -16.89
CA LEU A 50 2.66 18.37 -18.10
C LEU A 50 1.16 18.24 -18.39
N ASN A 51 0.59 17.04 -18.26
CA ASN A 51 -0.85 16.81 -18.42
C ASN A 51 -1.67 17.56 -17.37
N GLU A 52 -1.22 17.58 -16.10
CA GLU A 52 -1.90 18.29 -15.02
C GLU A 52 -2.01 19.80 -15.29
N ARG A 53 -0.92 20.41 -15.81
CA ARG A 53 -0.91 21.84 -16.17
C ARG A 53 -1.79 22.16 -17.38
N TYR A 54 -1.81 21.28 -18.38
CA TYR A 54 -2.69 21.42 -19.54
C TYR A 54 -4.17 21.29 -19.15
N ALA A 55 -4.50 20.32 -18.29
CA ALA A 55 -5.86 20.15 -17.77
C ALA A 55 -6.31 21.33 -16.89
N ARG A 56 -5.37 21.98 -16.19
CA ARG A 56 -5.64 23.21 -15.43
C ARG A 56 -5.84 24.43 -16.34
N GLY A 57 -5.39 24.36 -17.59
CA GLY A 57 -5.43 25.48 -18.54
C GLY A 57 -4.26 26.47 -18.36
N ASP A 58 -3.22 26.10 -17.61
CA ASP A 58 -2.03 26.95 -17.37
C ASP A 58 -1.12 27.04 -18.61
N ILE A 59 -1.27 26.12 -19.56
CA ILE A 59 -0.46 26.01 -20.78
C ILE A 59 -1.35 25.77 -22.00
N GLU A 60 -0.98 26.40 -23.11
CA GLU A 60 -1.66 26.26 -24.38
C GLU A 60 -1.28 24.96 -25.10
N GLN A 61 -2.14 24.46 -25.99
CA GLN A 61 -1.93 23.21 -26.72
C GLN A 61 -0.63 23.19 -27.55
N ALA A 62 -0.22 24.36 -28.08
CA ALA A 62 1.03 24.51 -28.81
C ALA A 62 2.25 24.25 -27.92
N GLU A 63 2.25 24.81 -26.72
CA GLU A 63 3.33 24.67 -25.74
C GLU A 63 3.39 23.23 -25.19
N PHE A 64 2.22 22.65 -24.88
CA PHE A 64 2.09 21.25 -24.47
C PHE A 64 2.72 20.30 -25.49
N SER A 65 2.42 20.50 -26.78
CA SER A 65 2.92 19.64 -27.86
C SER A 65 4.43 19.73 -28.03
N ARG A 66 5.03 20.90 -27.81
CA ARG A 66 6.48 21.10 -27.88
C ARG A 66 7.18 20.34 -26.75
N ILE A 67 6.75 20.55 -25.51
CA ILE A 67 7.35 19.93 -24.32
C ILE A 67 7.14 18.41 -24.34
N LYS A 68 5.98 17.93 -24.80
CA LYS A 68 5.71 16.49 -24.96
C LYS A 68 6.70 15.81 -25.90
N LYS A 69 7.03 16.44 -27.03
CA LYS A 69 8.02 15.91 -27.99
C LYS A 69 9.43 15.90 -27.41
N GLU A 70 9.78 16.95 -26.67
CA GLU A 70 11.07 17.06 -25.98
C GLU A 70 11.25 15.96 -24.92
N ILE A 71 10.20 15.70 -24.11
CA ILE A 71 10.21 14.62 -23.12
C ILE A 71 10.30 13.25 -23.80
N ALA A 72 9.59 13.04 -24.92
CA ALA A 72 9.62 11.77 -25.66
C ALA A 72 10.95 11.53 -26.41
N SER A 73 11.72 12.59 -26.66
CA SER A 73 13.02 12.53 -27.31
C SER A 73 14.18 12.24 -26.34
N LYS A 74 13.91 12.17 -25.05
CA LYS A 74 14.91 11.94 -23.99
C LYS A 74 14.83 10.52 -23.46
#